data_AF-A0A7V1LYP5-F1
#
_entry.id   AF-A0A7V1LYP5-F1
#
_cell.length_a   1.000
_cell.length_b   1.000
_cell.length_c   1.000
_cell.angle_alpha   90.00
_cell.angle_beta   90.00
_cell.angle_gamma   90.00
#
_symmetry.space_group_name_H-M   'P 1'
#
loop_
_entity.id
_entity.type
_entity.pdbx_description
1 polymer ?
#
loop_
_entity_poly.entity_id
_entity_poly.type
_entity_poly.pdbx_seq_one_letter_code
_entity_poly.pdbx_strand_id
1 'polypeptide(L)'
;MSHTTQQIRLYDGDADELMAFEHAEMISLLPGDSSGFASGERIRIPWGQDMLRDMLDGRYRAVVCGVNDEDNSHGIVAQLVHLVSSSQWTEPTVTNYAKMFQESVSIHAAHDQKPYILKYDLDSILVLALLRPKGQDHFTLEDLGRGFSTVAKMLKGRSDRLPVASVSFLGARSNRLVDRDGQEPSFETVLRTMYQAGYRGDVYPAPSMWSKRDVGVYATYPFPEGVQRMREGSS
;
A
#
# COMPACT_ATOMS: atom_id res chain seq x y z
N MET A 1 17.44 -39.50 -26.69
CA MET A 1 16.01 -39.34 -26.38
C MET A 1 15.75 -37.84 -26.26
N SER A 2 15.03 -37.27 -27.22
CA SER A 2 14.72 -35.84 -27.24
C SER A 2 13.59 -35.58 -26.24
N HIS A 3 13.85 -34.82 -25.18
CA HIS A 3 12.78 -34.28 -24.36
C HIS A 3 12.05 -33.24 -25.19
N THR A 4 10.93 -33.64 -25.80
CA THR A 4 9.97 -32.68 -26.35
C THR A 4 9.42 -31.90 -25.16
N THR A 5 9.99 -30.73 -24.87
CA THR A 5 9.45 -29.81 -23.89
C THR A 5 8.05 -29.44 -24.36
N GLN A 6 7.04 -30.00 -23.68
CA GLN A 6 5.66 -29.71 -23.99
C GLN A 6 5.45 -28.21 -23.79
N GLN A 7 5.19 -27.48 -24.87
CA GLN A 7 5.00 -26.03 -24.82
C GLN A 7 3.77 -25.73 -23.96
N ILE A 8 4.01 -25.14 -22.80
CA ILE A 8 2.94 -24.73 -21.88
C ILE A 8 2.13 -23.66 -22.61
N ARG A 9 0.82 -23.89 -22.77
CA ARG A 9 -0.11 -22.91 -23.32
C ARG A 9 -0.82 -22.18 -22.19
N LEU A 10 -0.93 -20.87 -22.30
CA LEU A 10 -1.54 -20.03 -21.26
C LEU A 10 -3.00 -19.68 -21.58
N TYR A 11 -3.33 -19.50 -22.87
CA TYR A 11 -4.65 -19.15 -23.35
C TYR A 11 -5.22 -20.22 -24.31
N ASP A 12 -6.54 -20.26 -24.42
CA ASP A 12 -7.24 -21.13 -25.36
C ASP A 12 -7.01 -20.68 -26.82
N GLY A 13 -6.94 -21.65 -27.74
CA GLY A 13 -6.75 -21.40 -29.16
C GLY A 13 -5.37 -20.80 -29.48
N ASP A 14 -5.35 -19.80 -30.36
CA ASP A 14 -4.12 -19.11 -30.83
C ASP A 14 -3.85 -17.82 -30.03
N ALA A 15 -4.51 -17.63 -28.89
CA ALA A 15 -4.43 -16.39 -28.13
C ALA A 15 -3.04 -16.14 -27.51
N ASP A 16 -2.23 -17.19 -27.28
CA ASP A 16 -0.82 -17.04 -26.88
C ASP A 16 -0.03 -16.18 -27.89
N GLU A 17 -0.31 -16.34 -29.19
CA GLU A 17 0.35 -15.58 -30.27
C GLU A 17 -0.19 -14.15 -30.36
N LEU A 18 -1.49 -13.95 -30.10
CA LEU A 18 -2.12 -12.64 -30.09
C LEU A 18 -1.68 -11.77 -28.90
N MET A 19 -1.25 -12.40 -27.80
CA MET A 19 -0.78 -11.72 -26.60
C MET A 19 0.73 -11.38 -26.65
N ALA A 20 1.39 -11.54 -27.80
CA ALA A 20 2.82 -11.29 -27.99
C ALA A 20 3.21 -9.78 -27.91
N PHE A 21 3.45 -9.33 -26.67
CA PHE A 21 4.46 -8.40 -26.11
C PHE A 21 4.94 -7.09 -26.77
N GLU A 22 4.62 -6.68 -27.99
CA GLU A 22 5.31 -5.50 -28.53
C GLU A 22 5.01 -4.17 -27.78
N HIS A 23 3.87 -4.07 -27.07
CA HIS A 23 3.47 -2.80 -26.42
C HIS A 23 3.00 -2.93 -24.96
N ALA A 24 2.91 -4.13 -24.38
CA ALA A 24 2.32 -4.35 -23.05
C ALA A 24 3.21 -3.85 -21.90
N GLU A 25 2.61 -3.19 -20.90
CA GLU A 25 3.29 -2.99 -19.61
C GLU A 25 3.54 -4.36 -18.96
N MET A 26 4.79 -4.59 -18.55
CA MET A 26 5.24 -5.88 -18.05
C MET A 26 6.00 -5.68 -16.75
N ILE A 27 5.73 -6.59 -15.82
CA ILE A 27 6.49 -6.78 -14.60
C ILE A 27 7.10 -8.18 -14.63
N SER A 28 8.38 -8.27 -14.26
CA SER A 28 9.04 -9.57 -14.13
C SER A 28 8.99 -10.01 -12.66
N LEU A 29 8.15 -11.00 -12.34
CA LEU A 29 8.08 -11.53 -10.98
C LEU A 29 9.25 -12.45 -10.69
N LEU A 30 10.05 -12.08 -9.70
CA LEU A 30 11.13 -12.90 -9.18
C LEU A 30 10.60 -13.91 -8.16
N PRO A 31 11.13 -15.16 -8.16
CA PRO A 31 10.74 -16.15 -7.16
C PRO A 31 11.15 -15.68 -5.76
N GLY A 32 10.22 -15.75 -4.81
CA GLY A 32 10.52 -15.52 -3.40
C GLY A 32 11.04 -16.77 -2.69
N ASP A 33 11.63 -16.59 -1.51
CA ASP A 33 11.97 -17.71 -0.63
C ASP A 33 10.70 -18.32 -0.03
N SER A 34 10.47 -19.60 -0.31
CA SER A 34 9.34 -20.38 0.18
C SER A 34 9.55 -20.98 1.58
N SER A 35 10.76 -20.89 2.12
CA SER A 35 11.13 -21.47 3.42
C SER A 35 11.13 -20.43 4.54
N GLY A 36 10.70 -20.84 5.74
CA GLY A 36 11.06 -20.17 7.01
C GLY A 36 10.13 -19.07 7.52
N PHE A 37 8.99 -18.80 6.86
CA PHE A 37 8.00 -17.83 7.35
C PHE A 37 6.65 -18.49 7.64
N ALA A 38 6.06 -18.17 8.80
CA ALA A 38 4.69 -18.55 9.10
C ALA A 38 3.68 -17.66 8.34
N SER A 39 2.44 -18.12 8.27
CA SER A 39 1.34 -17.33 7.69
C SER A 39 1.20 -15.99 8.40
N GLY A 40 1.09 -14.90 7.63
CA GLY A 40 0.95 -13.54 8.16
C GLY A 40 2.25 -12.91 8.66
N GLU A 41 3.42 -13.50 8.41
CA GLU A 41 4.69 -12.90 8.82
C GLU A 41 5.30 -11.96 7.78
N ARG A 42 4.71 -11.87 6.58
CA ARG A 42 5.22 -11.08 5.45
C ARG A 42 4.19 -10.04 5.01
N ILE A 43 4.70 -8.94 4.45
CA ILE A 43 3.87 -8.07 3.61
C ILE A 43 3.77 -8.71 2.24
N ARG A 44 2.56 -8.84 1.70
CA ARG A 44 2.35 -9.27 0.31
C ARG A 44 2.27 -8.03 -0.58
N ILE A 45 2.71 -8.17 -1.82
CA ILE A 45 2.75 -7.10 -2.81
C ILE A 45 1.96 -7.59 -4.03
N PRO A 46 0.66 -7.23 -4.14
CA PRO A 46 -0.24 -7.72 -5.18
C PRO A 46 0.04 -7.07 -6.55
N TRP A 47 1.18 -7.38 -7.14
CA TRP A 47 1.53 -6.89 -8.47
C TRP A 47 0.50 -7.32 -9.52
N GLY A 48 0.05 -6.39 -10.35
CA GLY A 48 -0.95 -6.63 -11.40
C GLY A 48 -2.37 -6.86 -10.87
N GLN A 49 -2.63 -6.68 -9.57
CA GLN A 49 -3.99 -6.75 -9.01
C GLN A 49 -4.62 -5.37 -8.91
N ASP A 50 -5.94 -5.31 -9.07
CA ASP A 50 -6.73 -4.09 -8.93
C ASP A 50 -7.26 -3.96 -7.49
N MET A 51 -6.73 -2.98 -6.77
CA MET A 51 -7.10 -2.72 -5.39
C MET A 51 -8.58 -2.41 -5.22
N LEU A 52 -9.16 -1.55 -6.07
CA LEU A 52 -10.55 -1.12 -5.90
C LEU A 52 -11.49 -2.29 -6.10
N ARG A 53 -11.21 -3.12 -7.11
CA ARG A 53 -11.99 -4.33 -7.36
C ARG A 53 -11.88 -5.31 -6.19
N ASP A 54 -10.67 -5.52 -5.67
CA ASP A 54 -10.47 -6.41 -4.52
C ASP A 54 -11.17 -5.91 -3.25
N MET A 55 -11.26 -4.60 -3.05
CA MET A 55 -12.06 -3.99 -1.98
C MET A 55 -13.55 -4.26 -2.16
N LEU A 56 -14.09 -4.02 -3.36
CA LEU A 56 -15.50 -4.23 -3.67
C LEU A 56 -15.91 -5.71 -3.59
N ASP A 57 -15.01 -6.62 -3.98
CA ASP A 57 -15.19 -8.07 -3.87
C ASP A 57 -15.08 -8.57 -2.40
N GLY A 58 -14.85 -7.68 -1.44
CA GLY A 58 -14.83 -7.99 0.00
C GLY A 58 -13.60 -8.79 0.43
N ARG A 59 -12.50 -8.75 -0.35
CA ARG A 59 -11.26 -9.46 0.00
C ARG A 59 -10.57 -8.89 1.23
N TYR A 60 -10.87 -7.64 1.57
CA TYR A 60 -10.31 -6.94 2.73
C TYR A 60 -11.40 -6.33 3.59
N ARG A 61 -11.18 -6.36 4.90
CA ARG A 61 -12.06 -5.75 5.90
C ARG A 61 -11.59 -4.35 6.29
N ALA A 62 -10.32 -4.05 6.05
CA ALA A 62 -9.75 -2.75 6.32
C ALA A 62 -8.75 -2.32 5.25
N VAL A 63 -8.61 -1.01 5.08
CA VAL A 63 -7.66 -0.39 4.16
C VAL A 63 -6.95 0.77 4.84
N VAL A 64 -5.65 0.89 4.61
CA VAL A 64 -4.80 1.98 5.09
C VAL A 64 -4.48 2.92 3.95
N CYS A 65 -4.69 4.22 4.16
CA CYS A 65 -4.32 5.26 3.19
C CYS A 65 -3.96 6.58 3.90
N GLY A 66 -3.37 7.52 3.17
CA GLY A 66 -3.14 8.88 3.68
C GLY A 66 -4.37 9.78 3.46
N VAL A 67 -4.59 10.71 4.39
CA VAL A 67 -5.54 11.84 4.29
C VAL A 67 -4.89 13.11 4.83
N ASN A 68 -5.44 14.27 4.49
CA ASN A 68 -5.02 15.57 5.01
C ASN A 68 -6.25 16.41 5.42
N ASP A 69 -6.04 17.61 5.94
CA ASP A 69 -7.08 18.54 6.40
C ASP A 69 -7.42 19.64 5.37
N GLU A 70 -6.88 19.57 4.15
CA GLU A 70 -7.06 20.56 3.10
C GLU A 70 -8.01 20.07 2.00
N ASP A 71 -7.68 18.94 1.38
CA ASP A 71 -8.43 18.35 0.27
C ASP A 71 -8.18 16.84 0.13
N ASN A 72 -9.26 16.06 0.27
CA ASN A 72 -9.31 14.61 0.03
C ASN A 72 -10.29 14.22 -1.07
N SER A 73 -10.65 15.13 -1.98
CA SER A 73 -11.50 14.84 -3.16
C SER A 73 -10.81 13.99 -4.23
N HIS A 74 -9.53 13.64 -4.03
CA HIS A 74 -8.74 12.84 -4.96
C HIS A 74 -8.01 11.69 -4.25
N GLY A 75 -7.58 10.71 -5.04
CA GLY A 75 -6.85 9.54 -4.54
C GLY A 75 -7.78 8.42 -4.05
N ILE A 76 -7.20 7.46 -3.33
CA ILE A 76 -7.90 6.22 -2.99
C ILE A 76 -9.09 6.43 -2.05
N VAL A 77 -9.00 7.36 -1.10
CA VAL A 77 -10.08 7.60 -0.13
C VAL A 77 -11.33 8.16 -0.83
N ALA A 78 -11.14 9.09 -1.78
CA ALA A 78 -12.22 9.62 -2.60
C ALA A 78 -12.89 8.52 -3.42
N GLN A 79 -12.08 7.70 -4.09
CA GLN A 79 -12.57 6.59 -4.91
C GLN A 79 -13.35 5.57 -4.07
N LEU A 80 -12.86 5.18 -2.90
CA LEU A 80 -13.55 4.22 -2.01
C LEU A 80 -14.88 4.78 -1.51
N VAL A 81 -14.88 6.02 -1.05
CA VAL A 81 -16.09 6.68 -0.54
C VAL A 81 -17.11 6.90 -1.66
N HIS A 82 -16.67 7.16 -2.87
CA HIS A 82 -17.54 7.27 -4.05
C HIS A 82 -18.15 5.92 -4.47
N LEU A 83 -17.35 4.85 -4.41
CA LEU A 83 -17.77 3.52 -4.85
C LEU A 83 -18.69 2.81 -3.85
N VAL A 84 -18.50 3.04 -2.54
CA VAL A 84 -19.32 2.45 -1.49
C VAL A 84 -20.53 3.34 -1.23
N SER A 85 -21.56 3.21 -2.06
CA SER A 85 -22.74 4.09 -2.06
C SER A 85 -23.58 4.07 -0.79
N SER A 86 -23.43 3.04 0.06
CA SER A 86 -24.11 2.96 1.37
C SER A 86 -23.42 3.77 2.47
N SER A 87 -22.17 4.21 2.24
CA SER A 87 -21.37 4.97 3.18
C SER A 87 -22.03 6.28 3.59
N GLN A 88 -21.99 6.59 4.89
CA GLN A 88 -22.34 7.93 5.40
C GLN A 88 -21.27 8.99 5.09
N TRP A 89 -20.07 8.54 4.72
CA TRP A 89 -18.98 9.39 4.29
C TRP A 89 -19.14 9.78 2.83
N THR A 90 -18.74 11.01 2.55
CA THR A 90 -18.57 11.64 1.24
C THR A 90 -17.21 12.33 1.22
N GLU A 91 -16.66 12.62 0.03
CA GLU A 91 -15.37 13.32 -0.08
C GLU A 91 -15.29 14.61 0.75
N PRO A 92 -16.31 15.51 0.76
CA PRO A 92 -16.27 16.70 1.60
C PRO A 92 -16.28 16.39 3.10
N THR A 93 -17.06 15.39 3.53
CA THR A 93 -17.14 15.02 4.96
C THR A 93 -15.86 14.39 5.49
N VAL A 94 -15.09 13.67 4.65
CA VAL A 94 -13.76 13.16 5.01
C VAL A 94 -12.82 14.33 5.33
N THR A 95 -12.75 15.33 4.43
CA THR A 95 -11.92 16.52 4.64
C THR A 95 -12.36 17.32 5.86
N ASN A 96 -13.66 17.57 6.00
CA ASN A 96 -14.19 18.31 7.14
C ASN A 96 -13.90 17.62 8.48
N TYR A 97 -14.04 16.29 8.52
CA TYR A 97 -13.73 15.52 9.72
C TYR A 97 -12.23 15.58 10.06
N ALA A 98 -11.36 15.41 9.07
CA ALA A 98 -9.92 15.54 9.26
C ALA A 98 -9.52 16.92 9.80
N LYS A 99 -10.13 17.98 9.25
CA LYS A 99 -9.93 19.37 9.70
C LYS A 99 -10.41 19.61 11.12
N MET A 100 -11.64 19.21 11.45
CA MET A 100 -12.18 19.34 12.80
C MET A 100 -11.32 18.58 13.82
N PHE A 101 -10.85 17.38 13.46
CA PHE A 101 -9.96 16.61 14.31
C PHE A 101 -8.63 17.34 14.55
N GLN A 102 -7.97 17.81 13.49
CA GLN A 102 -6.74 18.62 13.58
C GLN A 102 -6.90 19.84 14.49
N GLU A 103 -8.00 20.58 14.34
CA GLU A 103 -8.32 21.75 15.16
C GLU A 103 -8.53 21.37 16.63
N SER A 104 -9.24 20.29 16.92
CA SER A 104 -9.55 19.84 18.28
C SER A 104 -8.33 19.34 19.08
N VAL A 105 -7.40 18.65 18.41
CA VAL A 105 -6.20 18.08 19.04
C VAL A 105 -5.13 19.14 19.28
N SER A 106 -5.06 20.15 18.41
CA SER A 106 -4.16 21.31 18.60
C SER A 106 -4.37 22.01 19.94
N ILE A 107 -5.57 21.89 20.54
CA ILE A 107 -5.93 22.50 21.83
C ILE A 107 -5.41 21.69 23.03
N HIS A 108 -5.26 20.37 22.87
CA HIS A 108 -4.99 19.44 23.99
C HIS A 108 -3.60 18.79 23.95
N ALA A 109 -2.89 18.84 22.82
CA ALA A 109 -1.64 18.13 22.63
C ALA A 109 -0.66 18.87 21.68
N ALA A 110 -0.42 20.16 21.93
CA ALA A 110 0.46 21.02 21.11
C ALA A 110 1.91 20.49 20.90
N HIS A 111 2.32 19.47 21.66
CA HIS A 111 3.63 18.83 21.57
C HIS A 111 3.62 17.42 20.93
N ASP A 112 2.46 16.81 20.67
CA ASP A 112 2.39 15.47 20.07
C ASP A 112 2.18 15.56 18.55
N GLN A 113 3.29 15.69 17.82
CA GLN A 113 3.33 15.65 16.34
C GLN A 113 3.24 14.20 15.82
N LYS A 114 2.50 13.31 16.50
CA LYS A 114 2.31 11.96 15.98
C LYS A 114 1.25 12.00 14.86
N PRO A 115 1.45 11.25 13.76
CA PRO A 115 0.42 11.07 12.77
C PRO A 115 -0.74 10.30 13.41
N TYR A 116 -1.92 10.92 13.38
CA TYR A 116 -3.14 10.35 13.91
C TYR A 116 -3.74 9.37 12.90
N ILE A 117 -4.44 8.36 13.41
CA ILE A 117 -5.22 7.43 12.58
C ILE A 117 -6.70 7.77 12.72
N LEU A 118 -7.28 8.31 11.65
CA LEU A 118 -8.72 8.53 11.56
C LEU A 118 -9.41 7.24 11.07
N LYS A 119 -10.62 7.00 11.56
CA LYS A 119 -11.43 5.85 11.15
C LYS A 119 -12.60 6.34 10.33
N TYR A 120 -12.75 5.82 9.12
CA TYR A 120 -13.95 6.00 8.32
C TYR A 120 -14.56 4.63 8.09
N ASP A 121 -15.76 4.42 8.63
CA ASP A 121 -16.51 3.18 8.46
C ASP A 121 -17.38 3.29 7.21
N LEU A 122 -17.05 2.51 6.18
CA LEU A 122 -17.79 2.43 4.91
C LEU A 122 -18.64 1.15 4.88
N ASP A 123 -19.26 0.79 6.01
CA ASP A 123 -20.05 -0.42 6.24
C ASP A 123 -19.26 -1.73 6.14
N SER A 124 -18.88 -2.16 4.93
CA SER A 124 -18.15 -3.40 4.70
C SER A 124 -16.63 -3.24 4.77
N ILE A 125 -16.14 -1.99 4.74
CA ILE A 125 -14.72 -1.65 4.73
C ILE A 125 -14.42 -0.58 5.77
N LEU A 126 -13.48 -0.87 6.66
CA LEU A 126 -12.91 0.10 7.59
C LEU A 126 -11.69 0.80 6.98
N VAL A 127 -11.77 2.11 6.76
CA VAL A 127 -10.60 2.92 6.40
C VAL A 127 -9.85 3.34 7.67
N LEU A 128 -8.58 2.98 7.75
CA LEU A 128 -7.61 3.45 8.74
C LEU A 128 -6.72 4.51 8.09
N ALA A 129 -7.14 5.77 8.17
CA ALA A 129 -6.51 6.86 7.44
C ALA A 129 -5.40 7.53 8.26
N LEU A 130 -4.15 7.47 7.78
CA LEU A 130 -3.04 8.26 8.31
C LEU A 130 -3.29 9.74 8.00
N LEU A 131 -3.43 10.55 9.03
CA LEU A 131 -3.61 11.99 8.91
C LEU A 131 -2.25 12.69 8.78
N ARG A 132 -2.08 13.47 7.72
CA ARG A 132 -0.88 14.29 7.48
C ARG A 132 -0.67 15.25 8.65
N PRO A 133 0.54 15.33 9.24
CA PRO A 133 0.79 16.24 10.34
C PRO A 133 0.45 17.69 9.98
N LYS A 134 -0.01 18.45 10.98
CA LYS A 134 -0.48 19.82 10.76
C LYS A 134 0.64 20.72 10.22
N GLY A 135 0.32 21.53 9.21
CA GLY A 135 1.26 22.48 8.64
C GLY A 135 2.41 21.83 7.86
N GLN A 136 2.31 20.52 7.55
CA GLN A 136 3.22 19.84 6.65
C GLN A 136 2.55 19.55 5.31
N ASP A 137 3.31 19.68 4.22
CA ASP A 137 2.86 19.39 2.85
C ASP A 137 3.03 17.92 2.45
N HIS A 138 3.66 17.13 3.30
CA HIS A 138 4.03 15.74 3.04
C HIS A 138 4.09 14.93 4.34
N PHE A 139 4.11 13.61 4.21
CA PHE A 139 4.53 12.68 5.23
C PHE A 139 6.04 12.48 5.18
N THR A 140 6.65 12.24 6.33
CA THR A 140 8.02 11.70 6.41
C THR A 140 8.02 10.19 6.64
N LEU A 141 9.17 9.54 6.45
CA LEU A 141 9.35 8.13 6.85
C LEU A 141 9.10 7.91 8.35
N GLU A 142 9.38 8.90 9.19
CA GLU A 142 9.10 8.82 10.62
C GLU A 142 7.59 8.83 10.89
N ASP A 143 6.84 9.68 10.19
CA ASP A 143 5.38 9.68 10.27
C ASP A 143 4.81 8.34 9.79
N LEU A 144 5.30 7.84 8.65
CA LEU A 144 4.89 6.55 8.14
C LEU A 144 5.12 5.44 9.18
N GLY A 145 6.32 5.37 9.77
CA GLY A 145 6.65 4.37 10.79
C GLY A 145 5.76 4.46 12.02
N ARG A 146 5.54 5.66 12.57
CA ARG A 146 4.66 5.89 13.73
C ARG A 146 3.20 5.56 13.43
N GLY A 147 2.71 5.96 12.25
CA GLY A 147 1.35 5.71 11.79
C GLY A 147 1.10 4.21 11.63
N PHE A 148 1.99 3.49 10.95
CA PHE A 148 1.87 2.04 10.80
C PHE A 148 2.06 1.27 12.11
N SER A 149 2.84 1.79 13.07
CA SER A 149 2.93 1.19 14.41
C SER A 149 1.59 1.30 15.14
N THR A 150 0.89 2.42 14.97
CA THR A 150 -0.45 2.63 15.52
C THR A 150 -1.46 1.72 14.82
N VAL A 151 -1.43 1.63 13.49
CA VAL A 151 -2.27 0.71 12.70
C VAL A 151 -2.05 -0.74 13.14
N ALA A 152 -0.81 -1.20 13.28
CA ALA A 152 -0.50 -2.56 13.72
C ALA A 152 -1.10 -2.86 15.12
N LYS A 153 -1.01 -1.91 16.05
CA LYS A 153 -1.66 -2.02 17.37
C LYS A 153 -3.19 -2.08 17.26
N MET A 154 -3.78 -1.32 16.35
CA MET A 154 -5.24 -1.29 16.12
C MET A 154 -5.77 -2.57 15.47
N LEU A 155 -4.93 -3.29 14.73
CA LEU A 155 -5.26 -4.56 14.09
C LEU A 155 -4.98 -5.78 14.98
N LYS A 156 -4.09 -5.65 15.96
CA LYS A 156 -3.69 -6.75 16.85
C LYS A 156 -4.92 -7.36 17.55
N GLY A 157 -5.14 -8.66 17.36
CA GLY A 157 -6.25 -9.40 17.96
C GLY A 157 -7.63 -9.10 17.35
N ARG A 158 -7.68 -8.39 16.22
CA ARG A 158 -8.94 -8.00 15.54
C ARG A 158 -9.09 -8.76 14.24
N SER A 159 -9.42 -10.05 14.32
CA SER A 159 -9.69 -10.88 13.13
C SER A 159 -10.85 -10.35 12.30
N ASP A 160 -11.77 -9.60 12.90
CA ASP A 160 -12.85 -8.88 12.23
C ASP A 160 -12.35 -7.79 11.27
N ARG A 161 -11.12 -7.32 11.44
CA ARG A 161 -10.47 -6.28 10.62
C ARG A 161 -9.46 -6.83 9.63
N LEU A 162 -9.34 -8.15 9.53
CA LEU A 162 -8.44 -8.84 8.61
C LEU A 162 -9.24 -9.57 7.53
N PRO A 163 -8.72 -9.69 6.30
CA PRO A 163 -7.44 -9.17 5.81
C PRO A 163 -7.43 -7.63 5.70
N VAL A 164 -6.22 -7.04 5.70
CA VAL A 164 -6.01 -5.59 5.59
C VAL A 164 -5.07 -5.28 4.42
N ALA A 165 -5.39 -4.23 3.67
CA ALA A 165 -4.53 -3.70 2.61
C ALA A 165 -4.04 -2.28 2.93
N SER A 166 -3.01 -1.84 2.21
CA SER A 166 -2.56 -0.46 2.16
C SER A 166 -2.29 -0.06 0.72
N VAL A 167 -2.57 1.20 0.38
CA VAL A 167 -1.97 1.81 -0.82
C VAL A 167 -0.46 2.03 -0.62
N SER A 168 0.27 2.10 -1.72
CA SER A 168 1.56 2.78 -1.76
C SER A 168 1.36 4.28 -1.49
N PHE A 169 2.24 4.85 -0.66
CA PHE A 169 2.31 6.29 -0.44
C PHE A 169 3.21 7.00 -1.47
N LEU A 170 3.80 6.24 -2.40
CA LEU A 170 4.64 6.75 -3.49
C LEU A 170 3.79 7.15 -4.70
N GLY A 171 4.21 8.17 -5.43
CA GLY A 171 3.49 8.78 -6.55
C GLY A 171 2.25 9.57 -6.13
N ALA A 172 2.01 9.72 -4.82
CA ALA A 172 0.87 10.47 -4.30
C ALA A 172 1.06 11.98 -4.50
N ARG A 173 0.04 12.68 -4.99
CA ARG A 173 0.10 14.14 -5.18
C ARG A 173 -0.20 14.91 -3.89
N SER A 174 -1.35 14.66 -3.27
CA SER A 174 -1.78 15.40 -2.06
C SER A 174 -1.09 14.89 -0.80
N ASN A 175 -0.75 13.59 -0.75
CA ASN A 175 -0.18 12.93 0.43
C ASN A 175 1.20 12.37 0.10
N ARG A 176 2.09 13.24 -0.38
CA ARG A 176 3.48 12.89 -0.71
C ARG A 176 4.18 12.26 0.48
N LEU A 177 5.07 11.32 0.22
CA LEU A 177 6.00 10.77 1.20
C LEU A 177 7.42 11.15 0.80
N VAL A 178 8.17 11.72 1.74
CA VAL A 178 9.57 12.09 1.51
C VAL A 178 10.51 11.47 2.54
N ASP A 179 11.76 11.30 2.15
CA ASP A 179 12.87 10.94 3.03
C ASP A 179 13.53 12.17 3.66
N ARG A 180 14.68 11.97 4.31
CA ARG A 180 15.44 13.04 4.99
C ARG A 180 16.03 14.07 4.04
N ASP A 181 16.21 13.70 2.78
CA ASP A 181 16.76 14.57 1.73
C ASP A 181 15.64 15.27 0.94
N GLY A 182 14.39 15.12 1.38
CA GLY A 182 13.20 15.68 0.75
C GLY A 182 12.83 14.98 -0.56
N GLN A 183 13.37 13.79 -0.83
CA GLN A 183 13.10 13.01 -2.04
C GLN A 183 12.07 11.92 -1.77
N GLU A 184 11.38 11.47 -2.81
CA GLU A 184 10.48 10.32 -2.70
C GLU A 184 11.31 9.04 -2.43
N PRO A 185 11.05 8.30 -1.32
CA PRO A 185 11.87 7.15 -0.96
C PRO A 185 11.62 5.96 -1.90
N SER A 186 12.54 5.00 -1.92
CA SER A 186 12.34 3.75 -2.65
C SER A 186 11.19 2.93 -2.06
N PHE A 187 10.52 2.14 -2.90
CA PHE A 187 9.43 1.26 -2.45
C PHE A 187 9.90 0.26 -1.37
N GLU A 188 11.13 -0.25 -1.47
CA GLU A 188 11.73 -1.07 -0.41
C GLU A 188 11.84 -0.32 0.92
N THR A 189 12.18 0.97 0.90
CA THR A 189 12.28 1.78 2.13
C THR A 189 10.90 1.96 2.76
N VAL A 190 9.85 2.13 1.96
CA VAL A 190 8.45 2.15 2.43
C VAL A 190 8.09 0.81 3.08
N LEU A 191 8.29 -0.30 2.36
CA LEU A 191 7.99 -1.65 2.84
C LEU A 191 8.75 -1.97 4.14
N ARG A 192 10.04 -1.63 4.20
CA ARG A 192 10.88 -1.79 5.39
C ARG A 192 10.33 -1.02 6.58
N THR A 193 9.98 0.25 6.38
CA THR A 193 9.40 1.10 7.41
C THR A 193 8.10 0.51 7.95
N MET A 194 7.19 0.09 7.06
CA MET A 194 5.92 -0.54 7.43
C MET A 194 6.14 -1.87 8.17
N TYR A 195 7.05 -2.71 7.68
CA TYR A 195 7.37 -4.01 8.27
C TYR A 195 7.97 -3.87 9.67
N GLN A 196 8.93 -2.97 9.86
CA GLN A 196 9.54 -2.67 11.15
C GLN A 196 8.54 -2.07 12.14
N ALA A 197 7.54 -1.34 11.65
CA ALA A 197 6.42 -0.85 12.44
C ALA A 197 5.43 -1.95 12.86
N GLY A 198 5.55 -3.17 12.32
CA GLY A 198 4.73 -4.34 12.67
C GLY A 198 3.57 -4.61 11.71
N TYR A 199 3.47 -3.90 10.58
CA TYR A 199 2.44 -4.15 9.58
C TYR A 199 2.71 -5.42 8.78
N ARG A 200 1.67 -6.22 8.51
CA ARG A 200 1.72 -7.52 7.82
C ARG A 200 0.57 -7.74 6.82
N GLY A 201 -0.10 -6.66 6.42
CA GLY A 201 -1.12 -6.73 5.38
C GLY A 201 -0.52 -6.70 3.97
N ASP A 202 -1.39 -6.54 2.99
CA ASP A 202 -1.02 -6.40 1.59
C ASP A 202 -0.72 -4.94 1.27
N VAL A 203 0.29 -4.65 0.45
CA VAL A 203 0.64 -3.30 -0.01
C VAL A 203 0.54 -3.25 -1.52
N TYR A 204 -0.44 -2.51 -2.01
CA TYR A 204 -0.63 -2.29 -3.44
C TYR A 204 0.44 -1.33 -3.96
N PRO A 205 1.22 -1.71 -4.99
CA PRO A 205 2.19 -0.81 -5.63
C PRO A 205 1.50 0.43 -6.19
N ALA A 206 2.26 1.52 -6.34
CA ALA A 206 1.76 2.67 -7.09
C ALA A 206 1.62 2.29 -8.58
N PRO A 207 0.60 2.78 -9.31
CA PRO A 207 0.42 2.44 -10.72
C PRO A 207 1.66 2.70 -11.58
N SER A 208 2.40 3.79 -11.29
CA SER A 208 3.65 4.13 -11.98
C SER A 208 4.78 3.11 -11.80
N MET A 209 4.70 2.21 -10.81
CA MET A 209 5.67 1.14 -10.63
C MET A 209 5.50 0.01 -11.64
N TRP A 210 4.32 -0.13 -12.25
CA TRP A 210 4.04 -1.21 -13.21
C TRP A 210 4.75 -1.00 -14.55
N SER A 211 5.16 0.23 -14.84
CA SER A 211 5.86 0.58 -16.09
C SER A 211 7.38 0.40 -16.03
N LYS A 212 7.95 0.01 -14.88
CA LYS A 212 9.39 -0.29 -14.71
C LYS A 212 9.74 -1.68 -15.24
N ARG A 213 9.78 -1.83 -16.57
CA ARG A 213 9.96 -3.11 -17.28
C ARG A 213 11.34 -3.75 -17.09
N ASP A 214 12.36 -2.96 -16.77
CA ASP A 214 13.77 -3.35 -16.70
C ASP A 214 14.18 -3.96 -15.35
N VAL A 215 13.29 -3.97 -14.36
CA VAL A 215 13.59 -4.43 -13.00
C VAL A 215 12.67 -5.59 -12.59
N GLY A 216 13.26 -6.69 -12.14
CA GLY A 216 12.52 -7.80 -11.52
C GLY A 216 12.01 -7.42 -10.13
N VAL A 217 10.78 -7.80 -9.80
CA VAL A 217 10.10 -7.46 -8.55
C VAL A 217 9.72 -8.71 -7.75
N TYR A 218 9.79 -8.63 -6.43
CA TYR A 218 9.33 -9.69 -5.53
C TYR A 218 7.87 -9.47 -5.12
N ALA A 219 7.13 -10.56 -4.92
CA ALA A 219 5.72 -10.53 -4.49
C ALA A 219 5.53 -10.39 -2.97
N THR A 220 6.61 -10.37 -2.19
CA THR A 220 6.55 -10.26 -0.72
C THR A 220 7.73 -9.48 -0.16
N TYR A 221 7.56 -8.93 1.04
CA TYR A 221 8.62 -8.34 1.87
C TYR A 221 8.61 -8.98 3.27
N PRO A 222 9.77 -9.31 3.89
CA PRO A 222 11.15 -9.02 3.46
C PRO A 222 11.56 -9.73 2.17
N PHE A 223 12.47 -9.11 1.42
CA PHE A 223 13.04 -9.72 0.22
C PHE A 223 14.01 -10.87 0.59
N PRO A 224 14.24 -11.85 -0.31
CA PRO A 224 15.20 -12.93 -0.11
C PRO A 224 16.61 -12.43 0.25
N GLU A 225 17.33 -13.21 1.06
CA GLU A 225 18.72 -12.89 1.46
C GLU A 225 19.66 -12.73 0.26
N GLY A 226 19.34 -13.36 -0.87
CA GLY A 226 20.06 -13.20 -2.14
C GLY A 226 20.21 -11.73 -2.56
N VAL A 227 19.20 -10.89 -2.30
CA VAL A 227 19.25 -9.45 -2.63
C VAL A 227 20.35 -8.75 -1.83
N GLN A 228 20.49 -9.08 -0.54
CA GLN A 228 21.53 -8.50 0.29
C GLN A 228 22.93 -8.94 -0.16
N ARG A 229 23.10 -10.23 -0.50
CA ARG A 229 24.35 -10.76 -1.07
C ARG A 229 24.75 -10.09 -2.39
N MET A 230 23.78 -9.83 -3.27
CA MET A 230 24.03 -9.12 -4.53
C MET A 230 24.52 -7.68 -4.32
N ARG A 231 24.05 -6.99 -3.27
CA ARG A 231 24.52 -5.64 -2.90
C ARG A 231 25.98 -5.66 -2.43
N GLU A 232 26.32 -6.62 -1.58
CA GLU A 232 27.67 -6.77 -1.04
C GLU A 232 28.69 -7.10 -2.14
N GLY A 233 28.30 -7.88 -3.15
CA GLY A 233 29.16 -8.21 -4.30
C GLY A 233 29.27 -7.14 -5.39
N SER A 234 28.49 -6.06 -5.29
CA SER A 234 28.49 -4.94 -6.25
C SER A 234 29.30 -3.72 -5.77
N SER A 235 29.99 -3.83 -4.63
CA SER A 235 30.81 -2.78 -4.02
C SER A 235 32.30 -2.97 -4.29
#